data_AF-A0A7W0ML42-F1
#
_entry.id   AF-A0A7W0ML42-F1
#
_cell.length_a   1.000
_cell.length_b   1.000
_cell.length_c   1.000
_cell.angle_alpha   90.00
_cell.angle_beta   90.00
_cell.angle_gamma   90.00
#
_symmetry.space_group_name_H-M   'P 1'
#
loop_
_entity.id
_entity.type
_entity.pdbx_description
1 polymer ?
#
loop_
_entity_poly.entity_id
_entity_poly.type
_entity_poly.pdbx_seq_one_letter_code
_entity_poly.pdbx_strand_id
1 'polypeptide(L)'
;MPDNESGTITLVNVIGIENVSQGFKDKVMLIAADLGVNPNFLMAVMSFETGGRFSPSVKNPASNAVGLIQFMRPTALGLGTTPQALAEMTAEAQLDFVAKHFKPFKGRLKTLEDTYMAVLLPAAVGKGSDHVLFKKPSLQYKQNSGLDINKDGQITVGEAADKVRARLGAVNVGTGEILRRRSEGAEVERLQEELVDIGYLTRAQKQSGAGKFGPLTEAALKNFQRDNHLDANGTYDEAAQAAFRQLSEGVKINSRGNVVRGLQDRLIAIGSMTVAQVMSGPGTFGPRTDAALRAFQRNHGIEPTGVLTDETYQALLLAAPTAVPKTDLLDGTSIETVLPERGLGYITYNREPGGRDQFGRASTIRTVERLGEAWASKHSTLPIAIGDISRRGGGPFPPHKTHTDGCDIDIRPLTNNGINEPTNIGATNYSHARTRELILLIKEKFTPEVIFFNDPLTIKEGLTRHAGGHHNHLHIRFTN
;
A
#
# COMPACT_ATOMS: atom_id res chain seq x y z
N MET A 1 7.03 -40.47 0.92
CA MET A 1 5.86 -39.74 0.40
C MET A 1 6.06 -38.28 0.77
N PRO A 2 6.43 -37.38 -0.16
CA PRO A 2 6.36 -35.96 0.13
C PRO A 2 4.99 -35.45 -0.38
N ASP A 3 4.15 -35.01 0.55
CA ASP A 3 2.95 -34.25 0.23
C ASP A 3 3.37 -32.87 -0.27
N ASN A 4 3.07 -32.62 -1.53
CA ASN A 4 3.30 -31.37 -2.24
C ASN A 4 1.98 -30.57 -2.17
N GLU A 5 1.77 -29.80 -1.11
CA GLU A 5 0.65 -28.85 -1.05
C GLU A 5 0.95 -27.64 -1.95
N SER A 6 0.79 -27.84 -3.26
CA SER A 6 0.52 -26.75 -4.18
C SER A 6 -0.89 -26.22 -3.86
N GLY A 7 -1.01 -24.99 -3.37
CA GLY A 7 -2.31 -24.36 -3.10
C GLY A 7 -3.25 -24.48 -4.30
N THR A 8 -4.25 -25.34 -4.18
CA THR A 8 -5.28 -25.53 -5.21
C THR A 8 -6.15 -24.27 -5.28
N ILE A 9 -6.04 -23.53 -6.38
CA ILE A 9 -6.91 -22.37 -6.66
C ILE A 9 -8.36 -22.86 -6.69
N THR A 10 -9.23 -22.38 -5.80
CA THR A 10 -10.65 -22.75 -5.80
C THR A 10 -11.46 -21.83 -6.72
N LEU A 11 -12.55 -22.35 -7.29
CA LEU A 11 -13.51 -21.53 -8.02
C LEU A 11 -14.26 -20.61 -7.05
N VAL A 12 -14.21 -19.30 -7.30
CA VAL A 12 -14.96 -18.30 -6.54
C VAL A 12 -16.36 -18.13 -7.13
N ASN A 13 -17.22 -17.40 -6.42
CA ASN A 13 -18.55 -17.08 -6.93
C ASN A 13 -18.44 -16.23 -8.21
N VAL A 14 -19.09 -16.67 -9.29
CA VAL A 14 -19.17 -15.99 -10.58
C VAL A 14 -20.65 -15.90 -10.92
N ILE A 15 -21.12 -14.74 -11.40
CA ILE A 15 -22.53 -14.58 -11.79
C ILE A 15 -22.92 -15.68 -12.78
N GLY A 16 -23.90 -16.51 -12.41
CA GLY A 16 -24.35 -17.63 -13.23
C GLY A 16 -23.65 -18.96 -12.97
N ILE A 17 -22.76 -19.06 -11.98
CA ILE A 17 -22.05 -20.30 -11.61
C ILE A 17 -23.01 -21.42 -11.17
N GLU A 18 -24.22 -21.07 -10.75
CA GLU A 18 -25.32 -21.97 -10.45
C GLU A 18 -25.91 -22.64 -11.71
N ASN A 19 -25.67 -22.08 -12.90
CA ASN A 19 -26.17 -22.60 -14.18
C ASN A 19 -25.27 -23.69 -14.79
N VAL A 20 -24.18 -24.06 -14.13
CA VAL A 20 -23.23 -25.07 -14.64
C VAL A 20 -23.11 -26.26 -13.70
N SER A 21 -22.90 -27.44 -14.29
CA SER A 21 -22.69 -28.69 -13.56
C SER A 21 -21.35 -28.70 -12.82
N GLN A 22 -21.19 -29.63 -11.88
CA GLN A 22 -19.87 -29.86 -11.25
C GLN A 22 -18.85 -30.36 -12.29
N GLY A 23 -19.25 -31.21 -13.23
CA GLY A 23 -18.36 -31.69 -14.29
C GLY A 23 -17.85 -30.56 -15.19
N PHE A 24 -18.65 -29.53 -15.44
CA PHE A 24 -18.22 -28.31 -16.12
C PHE A 24 -17.13 -27.59 -15.32
N LYS A 25 -17.36 -27.37 -14.02
CA LYS A 25 -16.41 -26.71 -13.11
C LYS A 25 -15.08 -27.46 -13.05
N ASP A 26 -15.12 -28.78 -12.89
CA ASP A 26 -13.93 -29.64 -12.85
C ASP A 26 -13.15 -29.58 -14.18
N LYS A 27 -13.86 -29.58 -15.31
CA LYS A 27 -13.23 -29.45 -16.63
C LYS A 27 -12.57 -28.08 -16.82
N VAL A 28 -13.18 -26.99 -16.35
CA VAL A 28 -12.56 -25.66 -16.35
C VAL A 28 -11.29 -25.64 -15.52
N MET A 29 -11.30 -26.26 -14.33
CA MET A 29 -10.12 -26.38 -13.47
C MET A 29 -8.96 -27.10 -14.19
N LEU A 30 -9.24 -28.21 -14.88
CA LEU A 30 -8.24 -28.96 -15.65
C LEU A 30 -7.67 -28.13 -16.81
N ILE A 31 -8.54 -27.44 -17.56
CA ILE A 31 -8.12 -26.57 -18.66
C ILE A 31 -7.25 -25.42 -18.12
N ALA A 32 -7.67 -24.80 -17.02
CA ALA A 32 -6.94 -23.70 -16.41
C ALA A 32 -5.54 -24.12 -15.95
N ALA A 33 -5.43 -25.30 -15.32
CA ALA A 33 -4.16 -25.89 -14.92
C ALA A 33 -3.25 -26.15 -16.14
N ASP A 34 -3.77 -26.72 -17.23
CA ASP A 34 -2.97 -26.95 -18.45
C ASP A 34 -2.50 -25.64 -19.07
N LEU A 35 -3.35 -24.61 -19.10
CA LEU A 35 -3.02 -23.31 -19.70
C LEU A 35 -2.14 -22.43 -18.79
N GLY A 36 -2.05 -22.75 -17.49
CA GLY A 36 -1.39 -21.91 -16.49
C GLY A 36 -2.11 -20.57 -16.27
N VAL A 37 -3.44 -20.59 -16.26
CA VAL A 37 -4.33 -19.43 -16.06
C VAL A 37 -5.19 -19.64 -14.82
N ASN A 38 -5.65 -18.56 -14.18
CA ASN A 38 -6.62 -18.68 -13.09
C ASN A 38 -7.98 -19.16 -13.64
N PRO A 39 -8.55 -20.26 -13.13
CA PRO A 39 -9.84 -20.81 -13.59
C PRO A 39 -11.00 -19.82 -13.46
N ASN A 40 -10.94 -18.90 -12.49
CA ASN A 40 -11.96 -17.86 -12.29
C ASN A 40 -11.98 -16.84 -13.44
N PHE A 41 -10.86 -16.63 -14.13
CA PHE A 41 -10.83 -15.73 -15.29
C PHE A 41 -11.56 -16.34 -16.49
N LEU A 42 -11.38 -17.64 -16.72
CA LEU A 42 -12.14 -18.37 -17.75
C LEU A 42 -13.64 -18.33 -17.43
N MET A 43 -14.01 -18.56 -16.17
CA MET A 43 -15.40 -18.49 -15.73
C MET A 43 -16.01 -17.09 -15.90
N ALA A 44 -15.28 -16.03 -15.52
CA ALA A 44 -15.74 -14.65 -15.66
C ALA A 44 -15.93 -14.23 -17.11
N VAL A 45 -15.00 -14.61 -18.00
CA VAL A 45 -15.15 -14.40 -19.45
C VAL A 45 -16.38 -15.13 -19.97
N MET A 46 -16.56 -16.41 -19.63
CA MET A 46 -17.73 -17.17 -20.09
C MET A 46 -19.05 -16.61 -19.55
N SER A 47 -19.07 -16.19 -18.29
CA SER A 47 -20.21 -15.49 -17.70
C SER A 47 -20.51 -14.18 -18.45
N PHE A 48 -19.49 -13.39 -18.77
CA PHE A 48 -19.68 -12.12 -19.47
C PHE A 48 -20.28 -12.34 -20.86
N GLU A 49 -19.65 -13.22 -21.64
CA GLU A 49 -20.00 -13.54 -23.03
C GLU A 49 -21.39 -14.17 -23.17
N THR A 50 -21.83 -14.91 -22.15
CA THR A 50 -23.14 -15.56 -22.14
C THR A 50 -24.20 -14.81 -21.32
N GLY A 51 -23.84 -13.68 -20.69
CA GLY A 51 -24.71 -12.98 -19.75
C GLY A 51 -25.09 -13.80 -18.51
N GLY A 52 -24.20 -14.67 -18.04
CA GLY A 52 -24.37 -15.55 -16.87
C GLY A 52 -25.06 -16.88 -17.19
N ARG A 53 -25.45 -17.14 -18.44
CA ARG A 53 -26.18 -18.36 -18.80
C ARG A 53 -25.30 -19.59 -18.98
N PHE A 54 -24.00 -19.40 -19.27
CA PHE A 54 -23.06 -20.47 -19.61
C PHE A 54 -23.59 -21.43 -20.70
N SER A 55 -24.37 -20.89 -21.64
CA SER A 55 -25.02 -21.69 -22.69
C SER A 55 -24.24 -21.63 -24.02
N PRO A 56 -23.96 -22.80 -24.64
CA PRO A 56 -23.36 -22.93 -25.97
C PRO A 56 -24.12 -22.25 -27.10
N SER A 57 -25.42 -22.00 -26.93
CA SER A 57 -26.29 -21.45 -27.98
C SER A 57 -26.51 -19.95 -27.89
N VAL A 58 -25.92 -19.25 -26.90
CA VAL A 58 -26.02 -17.78 -26.82
C VAL A 58 -25.40 -17.16 -28.07
N LYS A 59 -26.19 -16.37 -28.80
CA LYS A 59 -25.78 -15.74 -30.05
C LYS A 59 -25.77 -14.21 -29.92
N ASN A 60 -24.69 -13.58 -30.35
CA ASN A 60 -24.64 -12.12 -30.48
C ASN A 60 -25.38 -11.68 -31.75
N PRO A 61 -26.41 -10.82 -31.66
CA PRO A 61 -27.21 -10.41 -32.81
C PRO A 61 -26.45 -9.53 -33.81
N ALA A 62 -25.42 -8.80 -33.36
CA ALA A 62 -24.64 -7.90 -34.21
C ALA A 62 -23.51 -8.63 -34.95
N SER A 63 -22.79 -9.54 -34.28
CA SER A 63 -21.61 -10.22 -34.85
C SER A 63 -21.88 -11.65 -35.34
N ASN A 64 -23.05 -12.23 -35.01
CA ASN A 64 -23.36 -13.66 -35.18
C ASN A 64 -22.39 -14.62 -34.47
N ALA A 65 -21.59 -14.12 -33.53
CA ALA A 65 -20.76 -14.94 -32.67
C ALA A 65 -21.62 -15.83 -31.75
N VAL A 66 -21.08 -16.98 -31.31
CA VAL A 66 -21.88 -17.98 -30.58
C VAL A 66 -21.13 -18.67 -29.43
N GLY A 67 -21.85 -19.06 -28.40
CA GLY A 67 -21.38 -19.94 -27.33
C GLY A 67 -20.62 -19.27 -26.20
N LEU A 68 -19.95 -20.11 -25.41
CA LEU A 68 -19.36 -19.79 -24.12
C LEU A 68 -18.40 -18.61 -24.16
N ILE A 69 -17.67 -18.42 -25.26
CA ILE A 69 -16.75 -17.28 -25.44
C ILE A 69 -17.06 -16.47 -26.70
N GLN A 70 -18.29 -16.56 -27.22
CA GLN A 70 -18.72 -15.90 -28.47
C GLN A 70 -17.75 -16.16 -29.65
N PHE A 71 -17.60 -17.43 -30.03
CA PHE A 71 -16.81 -17.85 -31.19
C PHE A 71 -17.32 -17.19 -32.47
N MET A 72 -16.46 -16.42 -33.14
CA MET A 72 -16.72 -15.93 -34.49
C MET A 72 -16.58 -17.05 -35.53
N ARG A 73 -17.26 -16.93 -36.66
CA ARG A 73 -17.22 -17.93 -37.75
C ARG A 73 -15.80 -18.31 -38.20
N PRO A 74 -14.86 -17.37 -38.45
CA PRO A 74 -13.49 -17.72 -38.83
C PRO A 74 -12.77 -18.54 -37.75
N THR A 75 -12.95 -18.17 -36.47
CA THR A 75 -12.40 -18.89 -35.33
C THR A 75 -12.95 -20.32 -35.25
N ALA A 76 -14.28 -20.49 -35.35
CA ALA A 76 -14.91 -21.80 -35.32
C ALA A 76 -14.38 -22.72 -36.45
N LEU A 77 -14.26 -22.20 -37.68
CA LEU A 77 -13.70 -22.94 -38.81
C LEU A 77 -12.23 -23.31 -38.59
N GLY A 78 -11.42 -22.38 -38.08
CA GLY A 78 -10.01 -22.63 -37.75
C GLY A 78 -9.82 -23.69 -36.66
N LEU A 79 -10.82 -23.87 -35.79
CA LEU A 79 -10.86 -24.93 -34.77
C LEU A 79 -11.45 -26.26 -35.28
N GLY A 80 -11.79 -26.34 -36.57
CA GLY A 80 -12.33 -27.54 -37.21
C GLY A 80 -13.82 -27.79 -36.91
N THR A 81 -14.61 -26.74 -36.68
CA THR A 81 -16.05 -26.84 -36.41
C THR A 81 -16.82 -25.70 -37.08
N THR A 82 -18.12 -25.57 -36.81
CA THR A 82 -18.96 -24.47 -37.30
C THR A 82 -19.70 -23.80 -36.15
N PRO A 83 -20.14 -22.53 -36.30
CA PRO A 83 -20.98 -21.88 -35.30
C PRO A 83 -22.25 -22.67 -34.97
N GLN A 84 -22.87 -23.30 -35.97
CA GLN A 84 -24.04 -24.14 -35.76
C GLN A 84 -23.71 -25.37 -34.90
N ALA A 85 -22.67 -26.11 -35.26
CA ALA A 85 -22.25 -27.28 -34.50
C ALA A 85 -21.86 -26.91 -33.06
N LEU A 86 -21.17 -25.78 -32.87
CA LEU A 86 -20.86 -25.25 -31.54
C LEU A 86 -22.14 -24.96 -30.73
N ALA A 87 -23.16 -24.37 -31.35
CA ALA A 87 -24.42 -24.02 -30.68
C ALA A 87 -25.23 -25.25 -30.24
N GLU A 88 -25.07 -26.37 -30.94
CA GLU A 88 -25.77 -27.65 -30.68
C GLU A 88 -25.05 -28.52 -29.63
N MET A 89 -23.84 -28.14 -29.20
CA MET A 89 -23.07 -28.88 -28.17
C MET A 89 -23.64 -28.69 -26.76
N THR A 90 -23.29 -29.62 -25.87
CA THR A 90 -23.37 -29.38 -24.43
C THR A 90 -22.31 -28.37 -23.99
N ALA A 91 -22.51 -27.72 -22.83
CA ALA A 91 -21.55 -26.77 -22.28
C ALA A 91 -20.18 -27.43 -22.05
N GLU A 92 -20.17 -28.64 -21.51
CA GLU A 92 -18.96 -29.43 -21.25
C GLU A 92 -18.24 -29.85 -22.54
N ALA A 93 -18.96 -30.19 -23.60
CA ALA A 93 -18.35 -30.50 -24.90
C ALA A 93 -17.73 -29.24 -25.54
N GLN A 94 -18.41 -28.10 -25.44
CA GLN A 94 -17.90 -26.85 -25.99
C GLN A 94 -16.61 -26.37 -25.27
N LEU A 95 -16.39 -26.75 -24.00
CA LEU A 95 -15.14 -26.46 -23.28
C LEU A 95 -13.88 -27.03 -23.98
N ASP A 96 -13.97 -28.09 -24.77
CA ASP A 96 -12.82 -28.59 -25.55
C ASP A 96 -12.37 -27.58 -26.62
N PHE A 97 -13.33 -26.83 -27.18
CA PHE A 97 -13.05 -25.76 -28.14
C PHE A 97 -12.59 -24.49 -27.45
N VAL A 98 -13.08 -24.22 -26.22
CA VAL A 98 -12.53 -23.15 -25.37
C VAL A 98 -11.05 -23.44 -25.07
N ALA A 99 -10.71 -24.66 -24.65
CA ALA A 99 -9.33 -25.06 -24.41
C ALA A 99 -8.45 -24.88 -25.65
N LYS A 100 -8.91 -25.35 -26.83
CA LYS A 100 -8.18 -25.18 -28.09
C LYS A 100 -7.97 -23.69 -28.46
N HIS A 101 -8.98 -22.84 -28.23
CA HIS A 101 -8.90 -21.40 -28.50
C HIS A 101 -7.83 -20.72 -27.65
N PHE A 102 -7.75 -21.06 -26.35
CA PHE A 102 -6.79 -20.44 -25.43
C PHE A 102 -5.39 -21.05 -25.48
N LYS A 103 -5.22 -22.26 -26.05
CA LYS A 103 -3.95 -22.98 -26.14
C LYS A 103 -2.77 -22.16 -26.68
N PRO A 104 -2.91 -21.31 -27.72
CA PRO A 104 -1.82 -20.45 -28.21
C PRO A 104 -1.31 -19.42 -27.20
N PHE A 105 -2.04 -19.16 -26.12
CA PHE A 105 -1.69 -18.20 -25.06
C PHE A 105 -1.21 -18.87 -23.77
N LYS A 106 -0.98 -20.19 -23.76
CA LYS A 106 -0.49 -20.93 -22.59
C LYS A 106 0.70 -20.21 -21.94
N GLY A 107 0.59 -19.98 -20.63
CA GLY A 107 1.58 -19.25 -19.82
C GLY A 107 1.59 -17.72 -19.97
N ARG A 108 0.81 -17.13 -20.88
CA ARG A 108 0.73 -15.67 -21.10
C ARG A 108 -0.51 -15.01 -20.49
N LEU A 109 -1.50 -15.78 -20.09
CA LEU A 109 -2.76 -15.30 -19.51
C LEU A 109 -2.60 -15.03 -18.01
N LYS A 110 -1.84 -14.00 -17.65
CA LYS A 110 -1.50 -13.70 -16.25
C LYS A 110 -2.61 -12.98 -15.51
N THR A 111 -3.50 -12.31 -16.24
CA THR A 111 -4.57 -11.47 -15.68
C THR A 111 -5.93 -11.78 -16.30
N LEU A 112 -7.00 -11.28 -15.69
CA LEU A 112 -8.34 -11.32 -16.28
C LEU A 112 -8.37 -10.57 -17.61
N GLU A 113 -7.66 -9.44 -17.69
CA GLU A 113 -7.48 -8.65 -18.91
C GLU A 113 -6.87 -9.50 -20.03
N ASP A 114 -5.76 -10.19 -19.76
CA ASP A 114 -5.10 -11.04 -20.75
C ASP A 114 -6.03 -12.16 -21.23
N THR A 115 -6.80 -12.75 -20.30
CA THR A 115 -7.77 -13.80 -20.60
C THR A 115 -8.90 -13.26 -21.48
N TYR A 116 -9.42 -12.08 -21.17
CA TYR A 116 -10.45 -11.47 -21.99
C TYR A 116 -9.92 -10.98 -23.35
N MET A 117 -8.71 -10.44 -23.41
CA MET A 117 -8.09 -10.00 -24.66
C MET A 117 -7.87 -11.16 -25.63
N ALA A 118 -7.60 -12.37 -25.14
CA ALA A 118 -7.55 -13.55 -26.00
C ALA A 118 -8.89 -13.86 -26.70
N VAL A 119 -10.02 -13.30 -26.23
CA VAL A 119 -11.33 -13.39 -26.88
C VAL A 119 -11.62 -12.14 -27.71
N LEU A 120 -11.47 -10.95 -27.11
CA LEU A 120 -11.85 -9.68 -27.74
C LEU A 120 -10.87 -9.20 -28.82
N LEU A 121 -9.57 -9.21 -28.52
CA LEU A 121 -8.51 -8.74 -29.43
C LEU A 121 -7.16 -9.41 -29.07
N PRO A 122 -6.87 -10.62 -29.59
CA PRO A 122 -5.69 -11.40 -29.20
C PRO A 122 -4.34 -10.70 -29.24
N ALA A 123 -4.17 -9.73 -30.14
CA ALA A 123 -2.94 -8.95 -30.26
C ALA A 123 -2.66 -8.07 -29.01
N ALA A 124 -3.67 -7.81 -28.18
CA ALA A 124 -3.56 -6.99 -26.98
C ALA A 124 -3.17 -7.77 -25.71
N VAL A 125 -3.06 -9.11 -25.78
CA VAL A 125 -2.61 -9.94 -24.64
C VAL A 125 -1.20 -9.51 -24.18
N GLY A 126 -1.06 -9.18 -22.90
CA GLY A 126 0.18 -8.73 -22.27
C GLY A 126 0.53 -7.26 -22.51
N LYS A 127 -0.34 -6.46 -23.14
CA LYS A 127 -0.09 -5.03 -23.41
C LYS A 127 -0.36 -4.10 -22.23
N GLY A 128 -0.93 -4.62 -21.14
CA GLY A 128 -1.28 -3.83 -19.94
C GLY A 128 -2.59 -3.05 -20.09
N SER A 129 -3.15 -2.60 -18.96
CA SER A 129 -4.50 -2.04 -18.88
C SER A 129 -4.71 -0.73 -19.64
N ASP A 130 -3.67 0.07 -19.87
CA ASP A 130 -3.79 1.35 -20.60
C ASP A 130 -3.80 1.21 -22.11
N HIS A 131 -3.53 0.01 -22.64
CA HIS A 131 -3.39 -0.15 -24.07
C HIS A 131 -4.74 0.12 -24.75
N VAL A 132 -4.77 1.11 -25.63
CA VAL A 132 -5.97 1.49 -26.38
C VAL A 132 -6.27 0.41 -27.42
N LEU A 133 -7.44 -0.21 -27.32
CA LEU A 133 -7.96 -1.20 -28.27
C LEU A 133 -8.63 -0.52 -29.46
N PHE A 134 -9.56 0.39 -29.17
CA PHE A 134 -10.39 1.05 -30.16
C PHE A 134 -10.51 2.54 -29.85
N LYS A 135 -10.60 3.37 -30.87
CA LYS A 135 -10.70 4.83 -30.72
C LYS A 135 -11.72 5.41 -31.70
N LYS A 136 -12.43 6.47 -31.30
CA LYS A 136 -13.30 7.24 -32.21
C LYS A 136 -12.49 7.77 -33.41
N PRO A 137 -13.03 7.73 -34.64
CA PRO A 137 -14.39 7.31 -35.02
C PRO A 137 -14.49 5.88 -35.58
N SER A 138 -13.54 4.98 -35.27
CA SER A 138 -13.45 3.65 -35.90
C SER A 138 -14.73 2.81 -35.78
N LEU A 139 -14.98 1.93 -36.75
CA LEU A 139 -16.11 1.01 -36.73
C LEU A 139 -16.06 0.09 -35.49
N GLN A 140 -14.85 -0.38 -35.14
CA GLN A 140 -14.61 -1.22 -33.98
C GLN A 140 -14.98 -0.50 -32.68
N TYR A 141 -14.64 0.79 -32.56
CA TYR A 141 -15.09 1.60 -31.43
C TYR A 141 -16.61 1.70 -31.40
N LYS A 142 -17.28 1.98 -32.53
CA LYS A 142 -18.75 2.10 -32.55
C LYS A 142 -19.44 0.82 -32.07
N GLN A 143 -18.97 -0.34 -32.53
CA GLN A 143 -19.50 -1.65 -32.16
C GLN A 143 -19.25 -2.00 -30.68
N ASN A 144 -18.15 -1.51 -30.12
CA ASN A 144 -17.75 -1.76 -28.73
C ASN A 144 -17.94 -0.54 -27.82
N SER A 145 -18.69 0.47 -28.26
CA SER A 145 -18.79 1.77 -27.55
C SER A 145 -19.33 1.65 -26.14
N GLY A 146 -20.10 0.59 -25.85
CA GLY A 146 -20.52 0.26 -24.49
C GLY A 146 -19.37 -0.13 -23.54
N LEU A 147 -18.15 -0.37 -24.03
CA LEU A 147 -16.96 -0.64 -23.22
C LEU A 147 -16.20 0.65 -22.87
N ASP A 148 -16.50 1.79 -23.48
CA ASP A 148 -15.91 3.08 -23.11
C ASP A 148 -16.63 3.62 -21.87
N ILE A 149 -16.05 3.36 -20.70
CA ILE A 149 -16.66 3.65 -19.40
C ILE A 149 -16.54 5.13 -19.06
N ASN A 150 -15.35 5.71 -19.28
CA ASN A 150 -15.07 7.10 -18.96
C ASN A 150 -15.60 8.09 -20.02
N LYS A 151 -16.04 7.58 -21.17
CA LYS A 151 -16.59 8.30 -22.33
C LYS A 151 -15.59 9.22 -23.02
N ASP A 152 -14.30 8.97 -22.89
CA ASP A 152 -13.23 9.79 -23.47
C ASP A 152 -13.03 9.57 -24.98
N GLY A 153 -13.73 8.59 -25.57
CA GLY A 153 -13.62 8.27 -27.00
C GLY A 153 -12.54 7.23 -27.33
N GLN A 154 -11.95 6.60 -26.32
CA GLN A 154 -11.03 5.47 -26.42
C GLN A 154 -11.59 4.31 -25.58
N ILE A 155 -11.28 3.08 -25.99
CA ILE A 155 -11.56 1.88 -25.21
C ILE A 155 -10.22 1.24 -24.95
N THR A 156 -9.82 1.17 -23.69
CA THR A 156 -8.57 0.53 -23.25
C THR A 156 -8.79 -0.94 -22.89
N VAL A 157 -7.70 -1.70 -22.75
CA VAL A 157 -7.71 -3.08 -22.21
C VAL A 157 -8.41 -3.12 -20.85
N GLY A 158 -8.13 -2.15 -19.98
CA GLY A 158 -8.73 -2.05 -18.64
C GLY A 158 -10.24 -1.90 -18.71
N GLU A 159 -10.72 -0.89 -19.44
CA GLU A 159 -12.15 -0.60 -19.56
C GLU A 159 -12.93 -1.74 -20.22
N ALA A 160 -12.34 -2.37 -21.23
CA ALA A 160 -12.93 -3.54 -21.86
C ALA A 160 -13.12 -4.69 -20.86
N ALA A 161 -12.12 -4.92 -19.99
CA ALA A 161 -12.15 -5.99 -18.99
C ALA A 161 -13.03 -5.67 -17.76
N ASP A 162 -13.36 -4.40 -17.50
CA ASP A 162 -14.13 -4.00 -16.32
C ASP A 162 -15.50 -4.68 -16.24
N LYS A 163 -16.20 -4.81 -17.37
CA LYS A 163 -17.48 -5.52 -17.41
C LYS A 163 -17.37 -7.03 -17.21
N VAL A 164 -16.21 -7.60 -17.56
CA VAL A 164 -15.90 -9.01 -17.29
C VAL A 164 -15.60 -9.18 -15.80
N ARG A 165 -14.87 -8.23 -15.20
CA ARG A 165 -14.54 -8.24 -13.77
C ARG A 165 -15.79 -8.18 -12.89
N ALA A 166 -16.78 -7.41 -13.29
CA ALA A 166 -18.09 -7.36 -12.63
C ALA A 166 -18.86 -8.70 -12.64
N ARG A 167 -18.40 -9.73 -13.37
CA ARG A 167 -18.97 -11.08 -13.32
C ARG A 167 -18.44 -11.92 -12.18
N LEU A 168 -17.32 -11.55 -11.56
CA LEU A 168 -16.89 -12.13 -10.29
C LEU A 168 -17.89 -11.61 -9.23
N GLY A 169 -18.67 -12.51 -8.64
CA GLY A 169 -19.96 -12.19 -8.01
C GLY A 169 -19.89 -11.28 -6.79
N ALA A 170 -20.96 -10.49 -6.58
CA ALA A 170 -21.22 -9.71 -5.38
C ALA A 170 -22.38 -10.31 -4.58
N VAL A 171 -22.15 -10.62 -3.29
CA VAL A 171 -22.96 -10.30 -2.07
C VAL A 171 -22.60 -11.26 -0.90
N ASN A 172 -22.14 -10.64 0.19
CA ASN A 172 -22.13 -11.09 1.60
C ASN A 172 -21.37 -12.36 2.03
N VAL A 173 -20.12 -12.50 1.62
CA VAL A 173 -18.99 -12.75 2.53
C VAL A 173 -17.82 -12.04 1.86
N GLY A 174 -17.16 -11.11 2.55
CA GLY A 174 -16.08 -10.33 1.96
C GLY A 174 -15.04 -11.22 1.29
N THR A 175 -14.70 -10.87 0.04
CA THR A 175 -13.41 -10.96 -0.67
C THR A 175 -13.56 -11.39 -2.13
N GLY A 176 -13.19 -10.52 -3.07
CA GLY A 176 -13.20 -10.90 -4.48
C GLY A 176 -12.75 -9.84 -5.48
N GLU A 177 -12.85 -8.55 -5.16
CA GLU A 177 -12.30 -7.52 -6.05
C GLU A 177 -10.82 -7.28 -5.72
N ILE A 178 -9.94 -7.67 -6.65
CA ILE A 178 -8.53 -7.28 -6.60
C ILE A 178 -8.44 -5.80 -6.95
N LEU A 179 -8.28 -4.94 -5.94
CA LEU A 179 -8.10 -3.50 -6.16
C LEU A 179 -6.62 -3.18 -6.40
N ARG A 180 -6.33 -2.29 -7.35
CA ARG A 180 -4.98 -1.90 -7.73
C ARG A 180 -4.99 -0.50 -8.33
N ARG A 181 -3.82 0.03 -8.70
CA ARG A 181 -3.73 1.34 -9.35
C ARG A 181 -4.76 1.45 -10.49
N ARG A 182 -5.48 2.57 -10.50
CA ARG A 182 -6.60 2.89 -11.42
C ARG A 182 -7.93 2.19 -11.18
N SER A 183 -8.03 1.29 -10.19
CA SER A 183 -9.33 0.90 -9.66
C SER A 183 -10.04 2.15 -9.13
N GLU A 184 -11.35 2.25 -9.36
CA GLU A 184 -12.19 3.33 -8.83
C GLU A 184 -13.52 2.76 -8.30
N GLY A 185 -14.18 3.47 -7.40
CA GLY A 185 -15.50 3.11 -6.86
C GLY A 185 -15.53 2.87 -5.35
N ALA A 186 -16.70 2.44 -4.86
CA ALA A 186 -16.98 2.32 -3.43
C ALA A 186 -16.09 1.29 -2.70
N GLU A 187 -15.61 0.23 -3.37
CA GLU A 187 -14.65 -0.72 -2.78
C GLU A 187 -13.28 -0.08 -2.53
N VAL A 188 -12.82 0.79 -3.43
CA VAL A 188 -11.61 1.58 -3.22
C VAL A 188 -11.79 2.56 -2.08
N GLU A 189 -12.96 3.20 -1.98
CA GLU A 189 -13.22 4.13 -0.88
C GLU A 189 -13.28 3.42 0.48
N ARG A 190 -13.84 2.20 0.54
CA ARG A 190 -13.79 1.37 1.75
C ARG A 190 -12.38 0.97 2.13
N LEU A 191 -11.57 0.49 1.18
CA LEU A 191 -10.14 0.21 1.43
C LEU A 191 -9.40 1.46 1.93
N GLN A 192 -9.70 2.63 1.35
CA GLN A 192 -9.10 3.88 1.81
C GLN A 192 -9.54 4.25 3.23
N GLU A 193 -10.78 3.96 3.63
CA GLU A 193 -11.23 4.13 5.02
C GLU A 193 -10.51 3.18 5.96
N GLU A 194 -10.42 1.88 5.62
CA GLU A 194 -9.69 0.89 6.42
C GLU A 194 -8.22 1.31 6.59
N LEU A 195 -7.55 1.76 5.52
CA LEU A 195 -6.18 2.28 5.57
C LEU A 195 -6.05 3.55 6.41
N VAL A 196 -7.10 4.37 6.51
CA VAL A 196 -7.13 5.54 7.41
C VAL A 196 -7.25 5.08 8.87
N ASP A 197 -8.15 4.14 9.14
CA ASP A 197 -8.44 3.65 10.49
C ASP A 197 -7.22 3.00 11.14
N ILE A 198 -6.42 2.26 10.35
CA ILE A 198 -5.18 1.65 10.83
C ILE A 198 -3.93 2.53 10.63
N GLY A 199 -4.08 3.75 10.09
CA GLY A 199 -3.04 4.78 10.06
C GLY A 199 -2.07 4.79 8.88
N TYR A 200 -2.32 4.02 7.80
CA TYR A 200 -1.50 4.08 6.57
C TYR A 200 -1.91 5.19 5.60
N LEU A 201 -3.10 5.77 5.79
CA LEU A 201 -3.55 6.98 5.11
C LEU A 201 -4.03 8.01 6.13
N THR A 202 -3.84 9.29 5.80
CA THR A 202 -4.52 10.39 6.51
C THR A 202 -5.87 10.68 5.84
N ARG A 203 -6.81 11.28 6.59
CA ARG A 203 -8.08 11.75 6.01
C ARG A 203 -7.88 12.73 4.85
N ALA A 204 -6.87 13.59 4.94
CA ALA A 204 -6.51 14.51 3.85
C ALA A 204 -6.02 13.78 2.60
N GLN A 205 -5.18 12.75 2.76
CA GLN A 205 -4.74 11.91 1.64
C GLN A 205 -5.90 11.14 1.01
N LYS A 206 -6.81 10.57 1.80
CA LYS A 206 -8.05 9.95 1.29
C LYS A 206 -8.87 10.97 0.48
N GLN A 207 -9.14 12.16 1.03
CA GLN A 207 -9.96 13.19 0.38
C GLN A 207 -9.39 13.65 -0.97
N SER A 208 -8.06 13.65 -1.13
CA SER A 208 -7.41 14.02 -2.41
C SER A 208 -7.67 13.04 -3.56
N GLY A 209 -8.21 11.86 -3.28
CA GLY A 209 -8.48 10.81 -4.26
C GLY A 209 -9.53 9.81 -3.79
N ALA A 210 -10.62 10.28 -3.20
CA ALA A 210 -11.66 9.42 -2.63
C ALA A 210 -12.26 8.50 -3.70
N GLY A 211 -12.34 7.21 -3.40
CA GLY A 211 -12.83 6.20 -4.33
C GLY A 211 -11.91 6.00 -5.54
N LYS A 212 -10.67 6.50 -5.52
CA LYS A 212 -9.68 6.32 -6.60
C LYS A 212 -8.39 5.72 -6.08
N PHE A 213 -7.99 4.60 -6.66
CA PHE A 213 -6.81 3.87 -6.24
C PHE A 213 -5.59 4.49 -6.95
N GLY A 214 -5.16 5.63 -6.45
CA GLY A 214 -3.99 6.36 -6.93
C GLY A 214 -2.67 5.90 -6.30
N PRO A 215 -1.55 6.56 -6.63
CA PRO A 215 -0.24 6.26 -6.07
C PRO A 215 -0.18 6.32 -4.53
N LEU A 216 -0.98 7.19 -3.89
CA LEU A 216 -1.06 7.28 -2.44
C LEU A 216 -1.70 6.03 -1.82
N THR A 217 -2.84 5.59 -2.35
CA THR A 217 -3.51 4.35 -1.91
C THR A 217 -2.60 3.13 -2.10
N GLU A 218 -1.88 3.05 -3.21
CA GLU A 218 -0.93 1.97 -3.45
C GLU A 218 0.25 1.99 -2.49
N ALA A 219 0.85 3.16 -2.25
CA ALA A 219 1.95 3.29 -1.32
C ALA A 219 1.53 2.91 0.10
N ALA A 220 0.35 3.36 0.54
CA ALA A 220 -0.24 2.99 1.81
C ALA A 220 -0.45 1.47 1.92
N LEU A 221 -1.01 0.85 0.88
CA LEU A 221 -1.22 -0.60 0.87
C LEU A 221 0.10 -1.39 0.85
N LYS A 222 1.12 -0.94 0.12
CA LYS A 222 2.46 -1.56 0.14
C LYS A 222 3.10 -1.50 1.53
N ASN A 223 2.91 -0.39 2.23
CA ASN A 223 3.40 -0.24 3.60
C ASN A 223 2.67 -1.21 4.54
N PHE A 224 1.34 -1.28 4.47
CA PHE A 224 0.56 -2.27 5.19
C PHE A 224 1.03 -3.71 4.92
N GLN A 225 1.19 -4.08 3.66
CA GLN A 225 1.61 -5.41 3.24
C GLN A 225 2.99 -5.74 3.81
N ARG A 226 3.97 -4.84 3.66
CA ARG A 226 5.33 -5.03 4.17
C ARG A 226 5.35 -5.24 5.68
N ASP A 227 4.62 -4.42 6.42
CA ASP A 227 4.68 -4.48 7.89
C ASP A 227 3.91 -5.69 8.44
N ASN A 228 3.02 -6.27 7.65
CA ASN A 228 2.32 -7.51 7.97
C ASN A 228 2.91 -8.70 7.23
N HIS A 229 4.17 -8.66 6.78
CA HIS A 229 4.86 -9.80 6.14
C HIS A 229 4.13 -10.42 4.95
N LEU A 230 3.38 -9.61 4.22
CA LEU A 230 2.78 -9.95 2.94
C LEU A 230 3.70 -9.51 1.79
N ASP A 231 3.42 -10.00 0.59
CA ASP A 231 4.06 -9.47 -0.61
C ASP A 231 3.63 -8.01 -0.82
N ALA A 232 4.58 -7.08 -0.74
CA ALA A 232 4.35 -5.64 -0.89
C ALA A 232 4.12 -5.22 -2.36
N ASN A 233 3.17 -5.87 -3.02
CA ASN A 233 2.86 -5.73 -4.44
C ASN A 233 1.94 -4.53 -4.74
N GLY A 234 1.35 -3.90 -3.72
CA GLY A 234 0.47 -2.73 -3.84
C GLY A 234 -0.91 -3.04 -4.44
N THR A 235 -1.30 -4.30 -4.39
CA THR A 235 -2.57 -4.81 -4.86
C THR A 235 -3.36 -5.35 -3.68
N TYR A 236 -4.64 -5.00 -3.56
CA TYR A 236 -5.54 -5.52 -2.54
C TYR A 236 -6.02 -6.91 -2.95
N ASP A 237 -5.08 -7.86 -2.97
CA ASP A 237 -5.30 -9.25 -3.33
C ASP A 237 -5.84 -10.08 -2.16
N GLU A 238 -5.97 -11.39 -2.35
CA GLU A 238 -6.51 -12.31 -1.34
C GLU A 238 -5.73 -12.27 -0.02
N ALA A 239 -4.40 -12.14 -0.08
CA ALA A 239 -3.56 -12.10 1.11
C ALA A 239 -3.75 -10.79 1.89
N ALA A 240 -3.78 -9.66 1.19
CA ALA A 240 -4.10 -8.37 1.80
C ALA A 240 -5.51 -8.39 2.41
N GLN A 241 -6.49 -8.84 1.65
CA GLN A 241 -7.88 -8.96 2.11
C GLN A 241 -8.03 -9.86 3.34
N ALA A 242 -7.33 -11.00 3.40
CA ALA A 242 -7.33 -11.88 4.56
C ALA A 242 -6.73 -11.20 5.81
N ALA A 243 -5.68 -10.39 5.64
CA ALA A 243 -5.09 -9.63 6.74
C ALA A 243 -6.03 -8.54 7.28
N PHE A 244 -6.73 -7.80 6.40
CA PHE A 244 -7.74 -6.81 6.82
C PHE A 244 -8.93 -7.45 7.53
N ARG A 245 -9.45 -8.60 7.03
CA ARG A 245 -10.49 -9.38 7.75
C ARG A 245 -10.01 -9.83 9.13
N GLN A 246 -8.78 -10.32 9.22
CA GLN A 246 -8.24 -10.77 10.50
C GLN A 246 -8.17 -9.62 11.52
N LEU A 247 -7.84 -8.39 11.08
CA LEU A 247 -7.85 -7.20 11.92
C LEU A 247 -9.28 -6.82 12.36
N SER A 248 -10.24 -6.81 11.43
CA SER A 248 -11.64 -6.44 11.75
C SER A 248 -12.34 -7.44 12.67
N GLU A 249 -11.94 -8.72 12.65
CA GLU A 249 -12.39 -9.75 13.60
C GLU A 249 -11.78 -9.60 15.01
N GLY A 250 -10.75 -8.75 15.15
CA GLY A 250 -10.04 -8.48 16.39
C GLY A 250 -8.96 -9.52 16.69
N VAL A 251 -7.71 -9.16 16.38
CA VAL A 251 -6.53 -9.99 16.68
C VAL A 251 -6.27 -10.03 18.18
N LYS A 252 -6.33 -11.22 18.77
CA LYS A 252 -6.21 -11.47 20.21
C LYS A 252 -5.47 -12.76 20.50
N ILE A 253 -5.31 -13.11 21.78
CA ILE A 253 -4.70 -14.37 22.21
C ILE A 253 -5.26 -15.58 21.41
N ASN A 254 -4.39 -16.50 21.04
CA ASN A 254 -4.60 -17.65 20.14
C ASN A 254 -4.72 -17.33 18.64
N SER A 255 -4.76 -16.05 18.24
CA SER A 255 -4.62 -15.67 16.82
C SER A 255 -3.25 -16.10 16.29
N ARG A 256 -3.20 -16.41 14.99
CA ARG A 256 -1.96 -16.82 14.31
C ARG A 256 -1.81 -16.15 12.95
N GLY A 257 -0.59 -16.13 12.43
CA GLY A 257 -0.29 -15.71 11.06
C GLY A 257 0.46 -14.38 10.96
N ASN A 258 0.46 -13.85 9.75
CA ASN A 258 1.31 -12.74 9.33
C ASN A 258 1.00 -11.40 10.02
N VAL A 259 -0.27 -11.11 10.31
CA VAL A 259 -0.67 -9.93 11.09
C VAL A 259 -0.14 -10.00 12.52
N VAL A 260 -0.18 -11.17 13.17
CA VAL A 260 0.38 -11.38 14.51
C VAL A 260 1.90 -11.17 14.50
N ARG A 261 2.58 -11.57 13.42
CA ARG A 261 4.01 -11.32 13.26
C ARG A 261 4.30 -9.83 13.14
N GLY A 262 3.51 -9.09 12.37
CA GLY A 262 3.61 -7.63 12.29
C GLY A 262 3.38 -6.94 13.63
N LEU A 263 2.39 -7.39 14.41
CA LEU A 263 2.17 -6.95 15.79
C LEU A 263 3.40 -7.18 16.67
N GLN A 264 3.96 -8.39 16.65
CA GLN A 264 5.15 -8.73 17.44
C GLN A 264 6.35 -7.84 17.06
N ASP A 265 6.56 -7.58 15.77
CA ASP A 265 7.64 -6.70 15.31
C ASP A 265 7.45 -5.25 15.82
N ARG A 266 6.22 -4.72 15.80
CA ARG A 266 5.93 -3.39 16.37
C ARG A 266 6.15 -3.34 17.87
N LEU A 267 5.72 -4.37 18.60
CA LEU A 267 5.94 -4.47 20.04
C LEU A 267 7.44 -4.56 20.38
N ILE A 268 8.24 -5.23 19.54
CA ILE A 268 9.72 -5.21 19.66
C ILE A 268 10.25 -3.79 19.38
N ALA A 269 9.81 -3.15 18.30
CA ALA A 269 10.30 -1.84 17.88
C ALA A 269 10.10 -0.75 18.93
N ILE A 270 9.07 -0.87 19.77
CA ILE A 270 8.79 0.08 20.87
C ILE A 270 9.32 -0.39 22.22
N GLY A 271 10.12 -1.45 22.26
CA GLY A 271 10.71 -2.01 23.48
C GLY A 271 9.72 -2.71 24.42
N SER A 272 8.49 -2.97 23.97
CA SER A 272 7.47 -3.71 24.75
C SER A 272 7.66 -5.23 24.69
N MET A 273 8.46 -5.72 23.74
CA MET A 273 8.91 -7.11 23.65
C MET A 273 10.38 -7.16 23.21
N THR A 274 11.03 -8.30 23.43
CA THR A 274 12.37 -8.61 22.91
C THR A 274 12.28 -9.67 21.82
N VAL A 275 13.28 -9.70 20.93
CA VAL A 275 13.40 -10.75 19.88
C VAL A 275 13.36 -12.15 20.50
N ALA A 276 14.08 -12.37 21.61
CA ALA A 276 14.11 -13.65 22.31
C ALA A 276 12.72 -14.08 22.85
N GLN A 277 11.89 -13.12 23.28
CA GLN A 277 10.53 -13.43 23.72
C GLN A 277 9.60 -13.86 22.58
N VAL A 278 9.86 -13.39 21.35
CA VAL A 278 9.08 -13.72 20.15
C VAL A 278 9.57 -15.01 19.49
N MET A 279 10.87 -15.33 19.55
CA MET A 279 11.47 -16.52 18.93
C MET A 279 10.80 -17.85 19.31
N SER A 280 10.17 -17.95 20.48
CA SER A 280 9.45 -19.16 20.91
C SER A 280 8.10 -19.37 20.22
N GLY A 281 7.63 -18.41 19.41
CA GLY A 281 6.40 -18.52 18.62
C GLY A 281 6.13 -17.32 17.71
N PRO A 282 6.95 -17.09 16.67
CA PRO A 282 6.70 -16.01 15.70
C PRO A 282 5.35 -16.20 15.02
N GLY A 283 4.59 -15.11 14.90
CA GLY A 283 3.24 -15.15 14.33
C GLY A 283 2.22 -15.92 15.17
N THR A 284 2.52 -16.25 16.44
CA THR A 284 1.57 -16.85 17.38
C THR A 284 1.30 -15.90 18.55
N PHE A 285 0.03 -15.52 18.73
CA PHE A 285 -0.37 -14.59 19.77
C PHE A 285 -0.55 -15.35 21.09
N GLY A 286 0.54 -15.51 21.83
CA GLY A 286 0.56 -16.16 23.15
C GLY A 286 0.48 -15.19 24.34
N PRO A 287 0.58 -15.71 25.58
CA PRO A 287 0.47 -14.90 26.81
C PRO A 287 1.46 -13.74 26.91
N ARG A 288 2.67 -13.87 26.34
CA ARG A 288 3.67 -12.79 26.34
C ARG A 288 3.27 -11.62 25.44
N THR A 289 2.72 -11.92 24.26
CA THR A 289 2.19 -10.90 23.34
C THR A 289 0.96 -10.23 23.93
N ASP A 290 0.08 -10.98 24.63
CA ASP A 290 -1.08 -10.42 25.34
C ASP A 290 -0.66 -9.44 26.45
N ALA A 291 0.27 -9.85 27.31
CA ALA A 291 0.78 -8.99 28.38
C ALA A 291 1.43 -7.71 27.83
N ALA A 292 2.23 -7.82 26.77
CA ALA A 292 2.88 -6.67 26.12
C ALA A 292 1.85 -5.72 25.49
N LEU A 293 0.84 -6.25 24.79
CA LEU A 293 -0.21 -5.43 24.17
C LEU A 293 -1.06 -4.70 25.21
N ARG A 294 -1.45 -5.37 26.30
CA ARG A 294 -2.21 -4.74 27.40
C ARG A 294 -1.39 -3.64 28.09
N ALA A 295 -0.09 -3.86 28.28
CA ALA A 295 0.79 -2.85 28.85
C ALA A 295 0.90 -1.64 27.92
N PHE A 296 1.06 -1.87 26.61
CA PHE A 296 1.06 -0.82 25.61
C PHE A 296 -0.24 0.00 25.64
N GLN A 297 -1.40 -0.67 25.58
CA GLN A 297 -2.71 -0.04 25.61
C GLN A 297 -2.85 0.85 26.86
N ARG A 298 -2.54 0.30 28.04
CA ARG A 298 -2.57 1.04 29.31
C ARG A 298 -1.69 2.29 29.29
N ASN A 299 -0.47 2.18 28.78
CA ASN A 299 0.49 3.28 28.74
C ASN A 299 0.08 4.39 27.75
N HIS A 300 -0.79 4.08 26.78
CA HIS A 300 -1.27 5.03 25.77
C HIS A 300 -2.73 5.45 26.00
N GLY A 301 -3.31 5.14 27.17
CA GLY A 301 -4.67 5.54 27.53
C GLY A 301 -5.78 4.78 26.78
N ILE A 302 -5.46 3.64 26.17
CA ILE A 302 -6.41 2.74 25.50
C ILE A 302 -6.85 1.66 26.50
N GLU A 303 -8.11 1.25 26.45
CA GLU A 303 -8.62 0.19 27.32
C GLU A 303 -7.80 -1.11 27.11
N PRO A 304 -7.18 -1.68 28.17
CA PRO A 304 -6.19 -2.76 28.05
C PRO A 304 -6.86 -4.13 27.83
N THR A 305 -7.63 -4.27 26.76
CA THR A 305 -8.42 -5.46 26.41
C THR A 305 -7.58 -6.63 25.90
N GLY A 306 -6.34 -6.38 25.47
CA GLY A 306 -5.49 -7.39 24.82
C GLY A 306 -5.94 -7.77 23.41
N VAL A 307 -6.87 -6.99 22.83
CA VAL A 307 -7.31 -7.11 21.44
C VAL A 307 -6.66 -5.99 20.63
N LEU A 308 -6.01 -6.33 19.52
CA LEU A 308 -5.50 -5.38 18.55
C LEU A 308 -6.68 -4.88 17.69
N THR A 309 -7.29 -3.79 18.13
CA THR A 309 -8.30 -3.01 17.40
C THR A 309 -7.63 -2.01 16.45
N ASP A 310 -8.39 -1.34 15.59
CA ASP A 310 -7.86 -0.29 14.70
C ASP A 310 -7.20 0.86 15.48
N GLU A 311 -7.82 1.31 16.57
CA GLU A 311 -7.25 2.31 17.49
C GLU A 311 -5.91 1.84 18.08
N THR A 312 -5.85 0.58 18.53
CA THR A 312 -4.61 0.01 19.06
C THR A 312 -3.55 -0.15 17.97
N TYR A 313 -3.95 -0.55 16.77
CA TYR A 313 -3.07 -0.72 15.61
C TYR A 313 -2.47 0.62 15.21
N GLN A 314 -3.30 1.66 15.06
CA GLN A 314 -2.87 3.00 14.71
C GLN A 314 -1.94 3.57 15.78
N ALA A 315 -2.28 3.42 17.07
CA ALA A 315 -1.40 3.83 18.16
C ALA A 315 -0.05 3.08 18.11
N LEU A 316 -0.06 1.77 17.84
CA LEU A 316 1.16 1.00 17.64
C LEU A 316 1.94 1.45 16.41
N LEU A 317 1.28 1.79 15.30
CA LEU A 317 1.93 2.27 14.09
C LEU A 317 2.61 3.64 14.32
N LEU A 318 1.96 4.53 15.06
CA LEU A 318 2.50 5.83 15.46
C LEU A 318 3.65 5.69 16.47
N ALA A 319 3.56 4.71 17.38
CA ALA A 319 4.60 4.42 18.36
C ALA A 319 5.78 3.61 17.76
N ALA A 320 5.50 2.74 16.78
CA ALA A 320 6.42 1.85 16.08
C ALA A 320 6.59 2.31 14.62
N PRO A 321 7.38 3.36 14.37
CA PRO A 321 7.32 4.05 13.10
C PRO A 321 7.96 3.26 11.94
N THR A 322 7.17 2.95 10.90
CA THR A 322 7.58 2.21 9.70
C THR A 322 7.82 3.12 8.49
N ALA A 323 9.10 3.42 8.23
CA ALA A 323 9.66 3.70 6.91
C ALA A 323 11.18 3.52 6.98
N VAL A 324 11.62 2.31 7.27
CA VAL A 324 13.03 1.98 7.46
C VAL A 324 13.33 0.71 6.66
N PRO A 325 14.27 0.75 5.70
CA PRO A 325 14.75 -0.46 5.04
C PRO A 325 15.15 -1.53 6.05
N LYS A 326 14.88 -2.81 5.76
CA LYS A 326 15.19 -3.94 6.65
C LYS A 326 16.67 -4.01 7.07
N THR A 327 17.58 -3.41 6.30
CA THR A 327 19.01 -3.24 6.62
C THR A 327 19.27 -2.28 7.78
N ASP A 328 18.45 -1.24 7.91
CA ASP A 328 18.61 -0.19 8.93
C ASP A 328 18.06 -0.61 10.30
N LEU A 329 17.09 -1.54 10.30
CA LEU A 329 16.52 -2.15 11.51
C LEU A 329 17.40 -3.25 12.12
N LEU A 330 18.32 -3.84 11.34
CA LEU A 330 19.19 -4.93 11.80
C LEU A 330 20.49 -4.45 12.47
N ASP A 331 20.91 -3.20 12.20
CA ASP A 331 22.18 -2.64 12.68
C ASP A 331 22.00 -1.50 13.70
N GLY A 332 20.85 -0.79 13.71
CA GLY A 332 20.59 0.34 14.64
C GLY A 332 21.54 1.55 14.48
N THR A 333 22.58 1.40 13.65
CA THR A 333 23.61 2.39 13.32
C THR A 333 23.60 2.81 11.86
N SER A 334 22.77 2.20 11.01
CA SER A 334 22.68 2.56 9.58
C SER A 334 22.13 3.98 9.37
N ILE A 335 22.70 4.69 8.39
CA ILE A 335 22.46 6.12 8.08
C ILE A 335 21.99 6.24 6.63
N GLU A 336 20.95 5.49 6.27
CA GLU A 336 20.45 5.40 4.88
C GLU A 336 19.09 6.11 4.69
N THR A 337 18.49 6.58 5.78
CA THR A 337 17.17 7.22 5.76
C THR A 337 17.32 8.73 5.51
N VAL A 338 16.69 9.22 4.43
CA VAL A 338 16.69 10.65 4.09
C VAL A 338 15.44 11.34 4.65
N LEU A 339 15.60 12.52 5.27
CA LEU A 339 14.48 13.38 5.63
C LEU A 339 13.79 13.91 4.35
N PRO A 340 12.47 13.77 4.20
CA PRO A 340 11.71 14.41 3.13
C PRO A 340 11.92 15.92 3.08
N GLU A 341 11.75 16.53 1.91
CA GLU A 341 11.93 17.99 1.73
C GLU A 341 11.01 18.84 2.61
N ARG A 342 9.84 18.29 2.94
CA ARG A 342 8.81 18.88 3.78
C ARG A 342 7.97 17.77 4.40
N GLY A 343 7.37 18.05 5.55
CA GLY A 343 6.36 17.22 6.17
C GLY A 343 5.43 18.07 7.03
N LEU A 344 4.56 17.43 7.83
CA LEU A 344 3.66 18.16 8.69
C LEU A 344 4.46 18.96 9.73
N GLY A 345 4.30 20.28 9.71
CA GLY A 345 4.97 21.19 10.64
C GLY A 345 6.47 21.39 10.45
N TYR A 346 7.09 20.86 9.40
CA TYR A 346 8.49 21.13 9.09
C TYR A 346 8.76 21.31 7.59
N ILE A 347 9.81 22.06 7.29
CA ILE A 347 10.44 22.17 5.97
C ILE A 347 11.94 21.96 6.11
N THR A 348 12.62 21.65 5.01
CA THR A 348 14.09 21.64 4.95
C THR A 348 14.63 22.95 4.36
N TYR A 349 15.81 23.38 4.82
CA TYR A 349 16.55 24.52 4.25
C TYR A 349 18.01 24.12 3.99
N ASN A 350 18.72 24.87 3.13
CA ASN A 350 20.07 24.51 2.68
C ASN A 350 20.19 23.07 2.14
N ARG A 351 19.10 22.55 1.59
CA ARG A 351 19.05 21.16 1.12
C ARG A 351 19.79 21.03 -0.22
N GLU A 352 20.90 20.29 -0.18
CA GLU A 352 21.64 19.89 -1.38
C GLU A 352 20.80 18.93 -2.26
N PRO A 353 21.07 18.87 -3.59
CA PRO A 353 20.35 17.98 -4.50
C PRO A 353 20.25 16.53 -3.98
N GLY A 354 19.03 16.00 -3.96
CA GLY A 354 18.77 14.65 -3.44
C GLY A 354 18.82 14.50 -1.92
N GLY A 355 18.94 15.60 -1.16
CA GLY A 355 19.00 15.57 0.31
C GLY A 355 20.33 15.03 0.84
N ARG A 356 21.43 15.32 0.15
CA ARG A 356 22.76 14.76 0.40
C ARG A 356 23.23 14.86 1.87
N ASP A 357 22.80 15.90 2.57
CA ASP A 357 23.19 16.19 3.95
C ASP A 357 22.04 15.98 4.95
N GLN A 358 20.96 15.33 4.51
CA GLN A 358 19.71 15.10 5.26
C GLN A 358 19.49 13.61 5.51
N PHE A 359 20.56 12.82 5.44
CA PHE A 359 20.55 11.43 5.84
C PHE A 359 20.76 11.34 7.35
N GLY A 360 20.03 10.46 8.00
CA GLY A 360 20.18 10.19 9.42
C GLY A 360 19.91 8.72 9.70
N ARG A 361 20.09 8.33 10.96
CA ARG A 361 19.50 7.09 11.42
C ARG A 361 18.00 7.22 11.31
N ALA A 362 17.35 6.11 11.01
CA ALA A 362 15.90 6.06 10.96
C ALA A 362 15.23 6.64 12.23
N SER A 363 15.73 6.32 13.42
CA SER A 363 15.24 6.87 14.69
C SER A 363 15.32 8.40 14.72
N THR A 364 16.46 8.97 14.35
CA THR A 364 16.66 10.42 14.27
C THR A 364 15.68 11.09 13.31
N ILE A 365 15.55 10.57 12.08
CA ILE A 365 14.64 11.14 11.06
C ILE A 365 13.19 11.15 11.58
N ARG A 366 12.77 10.08 12.25
CA ARG A 366 11.42 9.97 12.80
C ARG A 366 11.19 10.88 13.99
N THR A 367 12.22 11.12 14.80
CA THR A 367 12.16 12.13 15.86
C THR A 367 11.94 13.52 15.26
N VAL A 368 12.56 13.83 14.11
CA VAL A 368 12.31 15.09 13.39
C VAL A 368 10.86 15.19 12.90
N GLU A 369 10.34 14.14 12.27
CA GLU A 369 8.97 14.12 11.76
C GLU A 369 7.95 14.31 12.89
N ARG A 370 8.10 13.57 14.00
CA ARG A 370 7.24 13.70 15.19
C ARG A 370 7.38 15.07 15.85
N LEU A 371 8.57 15.66 15.85
CA LEU A 371 8.77 17.04 16.32
C LEU A 371 8.00 18.03 15.45
N GLY A 372 8.03 17.87 14.13
CA GLY A 372 7.23 18.65 13.19
C GLY A 372 5.73 18.54 13.47
N GLU A 373 5.20 17.33 13.65
CA GLU A 373 3.80 17.09 13.97
C GLU A 373 3.38 17.74 15.30
N ALA A 374 4.19 17.54 16.35
CA ALA A 374 3.94 18.14 17.66
C ALA A 374 3.98 19.67 17.59
N TRP A 375 4.87 20.24 16.77
CA TRP A 375 4.92 21.67 16.53
C TRP A 375 3.70 22.16 15.75
N ALA A 376 3.28 21.46 14.69
CA ALA A 376 2.08 21.79 13.90
C ALA A 376 0.80 21.81 14.72
N SER A 377 0.68 20.95 15.74
CA SER A 377 -0.48 20.95 16.65
C SER A 377 -0.61 22.24 17.48
N LYS A 378 0.51 22.96 17.69
CA LYS A 378 0.56 24.24 18.38
C LYS A 378 0.56 25.42 17.41
N HIS A 379 1.18 25.22 16.24
CA HIS A 379 1.51 26.25 15.25
C HIS A 379 1.24 25.78 13.82
N SER A 380 -0.03 25.75 13.42
CA SER A 380 -0.46 25.15 12.15
C SER A 380 0.07 25.83 10.87
N THR A 381 0.52 27.09 10.95
CA THR A 381 0.99 27.89 9.81
C THR A 381 2.49 28.22 9.84
N LEU A 382 3.20 27.82 10.89
CA LEU A 382 4.60 28.14 11.10
C LEU A 382 5.41 26.84 11.20
N PRO A 383 5.93 26.28 10.08
CA PRO A 383 6.75 25.10 10.15
C PRO A 383 8.12 25.40 10.79
N ILE A 384 8.76 24.42 11.40
CA ILE A 384 10.19 24.50 11.76
C ILE A 384 11.06 24.24 10.53
N ALA A 385 12.23 24.89 10.45
CA ALA A 385 13.16 24.71 9.35
C ALA A 385 14.35 23.85 9.77
N ILE A 386 14.41 22.63 9.23
CA ILE A 386 15.45 21.63 9.49
C ILE A 386 16.60 21.82 8.50
N GLY A 387 17.82 21.88 9.03
CA GLY A 387 19.08 22.00 8.30
C GLY A 387 19.80 20.66 8.23
N ASP A 388 21.09 20.68 8.53
CA ASP A 388 22.01 19.56 8.36
C ASP A 388 21.71 18.39 9.32
N ILE A 389 21.93 17.16 8.84
CA ILE A 389 21.78 15.92 9.62
C ILE A 389 23.06 15.09 9.51
N SER A 390 23.30 14.45 8.37
CA SER A 390 24.56 13.78 8.02
C SER A 390 24.53 13.33 6.56
N ARG A 391 25.64 12.74 6.09
CA ARG A 391 25.71 12.10 4.77
C ARG A 391 25.16 10.69 4.82
N ARG A 392 24.72 10.18 3.65
CA ARG A 392 24.38 8.76 3.49
C ARG A 392 25.56 7.89 3.95
N GLY A 393 25.31 6.96 4.87
CA GLY A 393 26.33 6.10 5.48
C GLY A 393 27.21 6.78 6.53
N GLY A 394 26.99 8.07 6.84
CA GLY A 394 27.73 8.83 7.83
C GLY A 394 29.09 9.36 7.38
N GLY A 395 29.98 9.60 8.35
CA GLY A 395 31.36 10.05 8.14
C GLY A 395 31.56 11.57 8.32
N PRO A 396 32.78 12.08 8.09
CA PRO A 396 33.15 13.47 8.40
C PRO A 396 32.26 14.50 7.69
N PHE A 397 31.84 15.52 8.44
CA PHE A 397 30.93 16.57 7.97
C PHE A 397 31.45 18.00 8.22
N PRO A 398 32.58 18.44 7.62
CA PRO A 398 33.12 19.76 7.89
C PRO A 398 32.11 20.89 7.54
N PRO A 399 31.99 21.95 8.36
CA PRO A 399 32.77 22.21 9.57
C PRO A 399 32.25 21.53 10.86
N HIS A 400 31.11 20.83 10.80
CA HIS A 400 30.46 20.21 11.96
C HIS A 400 31.15 18.91 12.36
N LYS A 401 31.51 18.81 13.65
CA LYS A 401 32.28 17.65 14.15
C LYS A 401 31.43 16.44 14.48
N THR A 402 30.14 16.62 14.81
CA THR A 402 29.31 15.54 15.36
C THR A 402 28.33 14.92 14.36
N HIS A 403 27.95 15.63 13.28
CA HIS A 403 27.05 15.19 12.19
C HIS A 403 27.60 14.03 11.34
N THR A 404 28.08 12.98 11.99
CA THR A 404 28.86 11.89 11.42
C THR A 404 28.18 10.53 11.57
N ASP A 405 27.26 10.40 12.54
CA ASP A 405 26.62 9.14 12.89
C ASP A 405 25.09 9.15 12.72
N GLY A 406 24.56 10.21 12.10
CA GLY A 406 23.14 10.39 11.82
C GLY A 406 22.26 10.63 13.04
N CYS A 407 22.80 11.08 14.18
CA CYS A 407 22.05 11.37 15.42
C CYS A 407 21.87 12.87 15.70
N ASP A 408 22.57 13.72 14.96
CA ASP A 408 22.57 15.17 15.12
C ASP A 408 21.67 15.84 14.05
N ILE A 409 20.97 16.90 14.44
CA ILE A 409 20.18 17.75 13.54
C ILE A 409 20.42 19.22 13.85
N ASP A 410 20.39 20.04 12.81
CA ASP A 410 20.31 21.50 12.95
C ASP A 410 18.88 22.00 12.71
N ILE A 411 18.43 22.93 13.55
CA ILE A 411 17.15 23.63 13.36
C ILE A 411 17.40 25.14 13.36
N ARG A 412 16.80 25.85 12.42
CA ARG A 412 16.87 27.32 12.40
C ARG A 412 16.07 27.93 13.57
N PRO A 413 16.57 28.97 14.26
CA PRO A 413 15.80 29.70 15.26
C PRO A 413 14.62 30.43 14.60
N LEU A 414 13.55 30.63 15.35
CA LEU A 414 12.33 31.24 14.82
C LEU A 414 12.40 32.76 14.84
N THR A 415 11.68 33.38 13.90
CA THR A 415 11.62 34.82 13.71
C THR A 415 10.34 35.43 14.27
N ASN A 416 10.36 36.73 14.58
CA ASN A 416 9.23 37.47 15.13
C ASN A 416 8.07 37.60 14.13
N ASN A 417 8.39 37.66 12.83
CA ASN A 417 7.42 37.75 11.74
C ASN A 417 6.82 36.38 11.36
N GLY A 418 7.31 35.27 11.92
CA GLY A 418 6.81 33.92 11.61
C GLY A 418 7.18 33.44 10.21
N ILE A 419 8.24 33.97 9.62
CA ILE A 419 8.75 33.54 8.31
C ILE A 419 10.08 32.80 8.53
N ASN A 420 10.25 31.65 7.88
CA ASN A 420 11.51 30.87 7.95
C ASN A 420 12.63 31.51 7.10
N GLU A 421 13.14 32.65 7.56
CA GLU A 421 14.23 33.40 6.95
C GLU A 421 15.50 33.37 7.83
N PRO A 422 16.69 33.73 7.31
CA PRO A 422 17.92 33.73 8.11
C PRO A 422 17.81 34.64 9.35
N THR A 423 18.26 34.13 10.49
CA THR A 423 18.29 34.87 11.76
C THR A 423 19.39 34.35 12.69
N ASN A 424 19.69 35.10 13.75
CA ASN A 424 20.61 34.73 14.82
C ASN A 424 20.25 35.49 16.10
N ILE A 425 20.81 35.12 17.25
CA ILE A 425 20.44 35.71 18.55
C ILE A 425 20.61 37.23 18.67
N GLY A 426 21.44 37.85 17.82
CA GLY A 426 21.64 39.30 17.77
C GLY A 426 20.81 40.01 16.70
N ALA A 427 20.06 39.28 15.87
CA ALA A 427 19.26 39.84 14.79
C ALA A 427 17.94 40.42 15.30
N THR A 428 17.50 41.54 14.73
CA THR A 428 16.23 42.19 15.11
C THR A 428 15.00 41.35 14.77
N ASN A 429 15.11 40.45 13.78
CA ASN A 429 14.05 39.53 13.41
C ASN A 429 13.98 38.27 14.28
N TYR A 430 14.94 38.03 15.17
CA TYR A 430 14.97 36.83 16.03
C TYR A 430 13.88 36.84 17.11
N SER A 431 13.18 35.71 17.27
CA SER A 431 12.20 35.50 18.32
C SER A 431 12.73 34.56 19.41
N HIS A 432 13.15 35.15 20.53
CA HIS A 432 13.45 34.40 21.75
C HIS A 432 12.26 33.55 22.19
N ALA A 433 11.06 34.13 22.25
CA ALA A 433 9.87 33.46 22.78
C ALA A 433 9.51 32.19 21.99
N ARG A 434 9.44 32.27 20.65
CA ARG A 434 9.10 31.11 19.80
C ARG A 434 10.21 30.06 19.82
N THR A 435 11.46 30.50 19.78
CA THR A 435 12.60 29.58 19.83
C THR A 435 12.67 28.84 21.16
N ARG A 436 12.43 29.53 22.27
CA ARG A 436 12.32 28.96 23.61
C ARG A 436 11.16 27.96 23.71
N GLU A 437 9.99 28.27 23.13
CA GLU A 437 8.86 27.34 23.08
C GLU A 437 9.21 26.04 22.35
N LEU A 438 9.87 26.13 21.20
CA LEU A 438 10.36 24.97 20.47
C LEU A 438 11.34 24.14 21.32
N ILE A 439 12.30 24.80 21.99
CA ILE A 439 13.25 24.12 22.88
C ILE A 439 12.54 23.37 24.01
N LEU A 440 11.52 24.00 24.62
CA LEU A 440 10.74 23.35 25.68
C LEU A 440 9.99 22.13 25.15
N LEU A 441 9.35 22.23 23.98
CA LEU A 441 8.70 21.10 23.32
C LEU A 441 9.67 19.94 23.09
N ILE A 442 10.88 20.26 22.59
CA ILE A 442 11.93 19.27 22.33
C ILE A 442 12.33 18.56 23.63
N LYS A 443 12.64 19.33 24.69
CA LYS A 443 13.06 18.75 25.98
C LYS A 443 11.96 17.94 26.65
N GLU A 444 10.70 18.37 26.55
CA GLU A 444 9.55 17.70 27.17
C GLU A 444 9.23 16.37 26.49
N LYS A 445 9.21 16.33 25.16
CA LYS A 445 8.66 15.19 24.40
C LYS A 445 9.68 14.30 23.72
N PHE A 446 10.91 14.76 23.52
CA PHE A 446 11.88 14.11 22.64
C PHE A 446 13.26 13.86 23.28
N THR A 447 13.42 14.20 24.57
CA THR A 447 14.56 13.82 25.44
C THR A 447 15.93 13.86 24.76
N PRO A 448 16.37 15.02 24.23
CA PRO A 448 17.67 15.14 23.56
C PRO A 448 18.82 14.95 24.55
N GLU A 449 19.94 14.40 24.07
CA GLU A 449 21.19 14.31 24.83
C GLU A 449 21.75 15.72 25.11
N VAL A 450 21.74 16.56 24.07
CA VAL A 450 22.19 17.95 24.16
C VAL A 450 21.48 18.82 23.13
N ILE A 451 21.27 20.08 23.52
CA ILE A 451 20.90 21.17 22.61
C ILE A 451 21.97 22.26 22.77
N PHE A 452 22.72 22.57 21.71
CA PHE A 452 23.59 23.74 21.68
C PHE A 452 22.90 24.90 20.98
N PHE A 453 22.82 26.03 21.67
CA PHE A 453 22.29 27.27 21.14
C PHE A 453 22.69 28.43 22.05
N ASN A 454 23.24 29.50 21.47
CA ASN A 454 23.95 30.53 22.24
C ASN A 454 23.08 31.67 22.79
N ASP A 455 21.74 31.51 22.79
CA ASP A 455 20.86 32.50 23.42
C ASP A 455 21.10 32.54 24.95
N PRO A 456 21.60 33.66 25.51
CA PRO A 456 21.98 33.75 26.92
C PRO A 456 20.82 33.46 27.88
N LEU A 457 19.58 33.73 27.47
CA LEU A 457 18.41 33.49 28.32
C LEU A 457 18.12 31.99 28.39
N THR A 458 18.15 31.28 27.25
CA THR A 458 17.94 29.82 27.23
C THR A 458 19.06 29.06 27.97
N ILE A 459 20.29 29.59 27.93
CA ILE A 459 21.43 29.07 28.70
C ILE A 459 21.22 29.31 30.21
N LYS A 460 20.84 30.52 30.61
CA LYS A 460 20.59 30.87 32.01
C LYS A 460 19.48 30.01 32.63
N GLU A 461 18.51 29.60 31.83
CA GLU A 461 17.43 28.69 32.23
C GLU A 461 17.84 27.21 32.24
N GLY A 462 19.06 26.87 31.80
CA GLY A 462 19.53 25.49 31.70
C GLY A 462 18.88 24.68 30.57
N LEU A 463 18.22 25.36 29.61
CA LEU A 463 17.57 24.69 28.49
C LEU A 463 18.58 24.25 27.43
N THR A 464 19.62 25.04 27.19
CA THR A 464 20.65 24.84 26.15
C THR A 464 22.06 24.99 26.72
N ARG A 465 23.07 24.56 25.94
CA ARG A 465 24.50 24.73 26.25
C ARG A 465 25.16 25.66 25.23
N HIS A 466 26.15 26.42 25.69
CA HIS A 466 26.97 27.23 24.80
C HIS A 466 27.97 26.37 24.02
N ALA A 467 28.10 26.63 22.72
CA ALA A 467 29.18 26.10 21.87
C ALA A 467 29.55 27.10 20.77
N GLY A 468 30.83 27.13 20.36
CA GLY A 468 31.28 28.06 19.31
C GLY A 468 30.49 27.86 18.01
N GLY A 469 30.03 28.95 17.39
CA GLY A 469 29.29 28.91 16.11
C GLY A 469 27.76 28.78 16.18
N HIS A 470 27.16 28.54 17.36
CA HIS A 470 25.74 28.19 17.49
C HIS A 470 24.80 29.38 17.78
N HIS A 471 25.03 30.51 17.09
CA HIS A 471 24.22 31.72 17.26
C HIS A 471 23.01 31.75 16.30
N ASN A 472 23.05 30.97 15.22
CA ASN A 472 22.11 31.02 14.10
C ASN A 472 21.40 29.67 13.83
N HIS A 473 21.64 28.65 14.64
CA HIS A 473 20.98 27.34 14.59
C HIS A 473 21.01 26.70 15.97
N LEU A 474 20.01 25.86 16.24
CA LEU A 474 19.98 24.93 17.34
C LEU A 474 20.58 23.61 16.83
N HIS A 475 21.69 23.20 17.43
CA HIS A 475 22.26 21.88 17.19
C HIS A 475 21.70 20.92 18.24
N ILE A 476 21.06 19.84 17.80
CA ILE A 476 20.39 18.88 18.69
C ILE A 476 20.94 17.50 18.41
N ARG A 477 21.32 16.80 19.48
CA ARG A 477 21.66 15.38 19.42
C ARG A 477 20.60 14.56 20.14
N PHE A 478 20.05 13.56 19.46
CA PHE A 478 19.11 12.62 20.07
C PHE A 478 19.83 11.36 20.58
N THR A 479 19.41 10.86 21.74
CA THR A 479 19.79 9.54 22.22
C THR A 479 19.03 8.50 21.40
N ASN A 480 19.77 7.65 20.69
CA ASN A 480 19.20 6.49 20.00
C ASN A 480 19.33 5.25 20.86
#